data_AF-A0A269XDF8-F1
#
_entry.id   AF-A0A269XDF8-F1
#
_cell.length_a   1.000
_cell.length_b   1.000
_cell.length_c   1.000
_cell.angle_alpha   90.00
_cell.angle_beta   90.00
_cell.angle_gamma   90.00
#
_symmetry.space_group_name_H-M   'P 1'
#
loop_
_entity.id
_entity.type
_entity.pdbx_description
1 polymer ?
#
loop_
_entity_poly.entity_id
_entity_poly.type
_entity_poly.pdbx_seq_one_letter_code
_entity_poly.pdbx_strand_id
1 'polypeptide(L)' 'IKTNARTTEVIGEDHVTGISYEDLNTGETQVVNLDGIFVQIGLVPNTAWLQDAVELNGRGEVVIDRDNATS' A
#
# COMPACT_ATOMS: atom_id res chain seq x y z
N ILE A 1 -11.43 -14.27 -6.84
CA ILE A 1 -10.34 -13.66 -6.05
C ILE A 1 -9.04 -14.29 -6.50
N LYS A 2 -8.02 -13.51 -6.82
CA LYS A 2 -6.68 -14.00 -7.15
C LYS A 2 -5.81 -13.90 -5.89
N THR A 3 -5.47 -15.04 -5.29
CA THR A 3 -4.53 -15.12 -4.16
C THR A 3 -3.15 -15.53 -4.68
N ASN A 4 -2.08 -15.32 -3.91
CA ASN A 4 -0.69 -15.57 -4.35
C ASN A 4 -0.32 -14.85 -5.65
N ALA A 5 -0.91 -13.67 -5.89
CA ALA A 5 -0.65 -12.85 -7.06
C ALA A 5 0.19 -11.63 -6.65
N ARG A 6 1.36 -11.45 -7.26
CA ARG A 6 2.21 -10.28 -7.06
C ARG A 6 2.08 -9.36 -8.27
N THR A 7 1.40 -8.23 -8.13
CA THR A 7 1.33 -7.21 -9.19
C THR A 7 2.73 -6.71 -9.53
N THR A 8 3.07 -6.71 -10.81
CA THR A 8 4.40 -6.37 -11.34
C THR A 8 4.39 -5.08 -12.16
N GLU A 9 3.29 -4.76 -12.84
CA GLU A 9 3.20 -3.59 -13.71
C GLU A 9 1.77 -3.06 -13.80
N VAL A 10 1.64 -1.74 -13.92
CA VAL A 10 0.42 -1.07 -14.40
C VAL A 10 0.63 -0.75 -15.87
N ILE A 11 -0.25 -1.26 -16.72
CA ILE A 11 -0.16 -1.14 -18.18
C ILE A 11 -1.06 0.02 -18.62
N GLY A 12 -0.52 0.91 -19.45
CA GLY A 12 -1.22 2.08 -19.97
C GLY A 12 -0.25 3.15 -20.46
N GLU A 13 -0.75 4.08 -21.28
CA GLU A 13 -0.04 5.29 -21.69
C GLU A 13 -0.61 6.49 -20.93
N ASP A 14 -1.69 7.10 -21.42
CA ASP A 14 -2.38 8.22 -20.76
C ASP A 14 -3.37 7.77 -19.67
N HIS A 15 -3.90 6.56 -19.80
CA HIS A 15 -4.82 5.94 -18.85
C HIS A 15 -4.51 4.45 -18.68
N VAL A 16 -4.96 3.88 -17.57
CA VAL A 16 -4.79 2.45 -17.28
C VAL A 16 -5.60 1.63 -18.28
N THR A 17 -4.95 0.60 -18.83
CA THR A 17 -5.59 -0.41 -19.68
C THR A 17 -5.43 -1.83 -19.12
N GLY A 18 -4.58 -2.00 -18.11
CA GLY A 18 -4.46 -3.28 -17.41
C GLY A 18 -3.41 -3.32 -16.32
N ILE A 19 -3.20 -4.52 -15.78
CA ILE A 19 -2.07 -4.86 -14.92
C ILE A 19 -1.42 -6.17 -15.38
N SER A 20 -0.12 -6.30 -15.15
CA SER A 20 0.54 -7.61 -15.11
C SER A 20 0.76 -8.04 -13.66
N TYR A 21 0.59 -9.34 -13.40
CA TYR A 21 0.95 -9.93 -12.11
C TYR A 21 1.60 -11.30 -12.32
N GLU A 22 2.49 -11.68 -11.41
CA GLU A 22 3.05 -13.02 -11.32
C GLU A 22 2.20 -13.89 -10.40
N ASP A 23 1.79 -15.07 -10.86
CA ASP A 23 1.20 -16.10 -10.00
C ASP A 23 2.33 -16.82 -9.25
N LEU A 24 2.48 -16.56 -7.96
CA LEU A 24 3.56 -17.08 -7.12
C LEU A 24 3.51 -18.60 -6.93
N ASN A 25 2.40 -19.28 -7.28
CA ASN A 25 2.36 -20.75 -7.23
C ASN A 25 3.01 -21.37 -8.46
N THR A 26 2.96 -20.69 -9.61
CA THR A 26 3.41 -21.23 -10.91
C THR A 26 4.63 -20.51 -11.48
N GLY A 27 4.88 -19.27 -11.04
CA GLY A 27 5.87 -18.37 -11.61
C GLY A 27 5.46 -17.73 -12.94
N GLU A 28 4.23 -17.96 -13.41
CA GLU A 28 3.76 -17.42 -14.69
C GLU A 28 3.27 -15.98 -14.56
N THR A 29 3.58 -15.15 -15.57
CA THR A 29 3.01 -13.80 -15.71
C THR A 29 1.63 -13.88 -16.35
N GLN A 30 0.68 -13.17 -15.76
CA GLN A 30 -0.70 -13.04 -16.20
C GLN A 30 -1.05 -11.57 -16.44
N VAL A 31 -1.86 -11.29 -17.46
CA VAL A 31 -2.34 -9.93 -17.77
C VAL A 31 -3.84 -9.86 -17.52
N VAL A 32 -4.29 -8.77 -16.90
CA VAL A 32 -5.70 -8.45 -16.69
C VAL A 32 -6.00 -7.10 -17.32
N ASN A 33 -6.84 -7.08 -18.35
CA ASN A 33 -7.32 -5.85 -18.96
C ASN A 33 -8.41 -5.23 -18.06
N LEU A 34 -8.26 -3.95 -17.73
CA LEU A 34 -9.16 -3.20 -16.87
C LEU A 34 -8.95 -1.69 -17.08
N ASP A 35 -9.96 -0.89 -16.74
CA ASP A 35 -9.94 0.56 -16.96
C ASP A 35 -9.53 1.36 -15.71
N GLY A 36 -9.33 0.70 -14.56
CA GLY A 36 -9.01 1.38 -13.31
C GLY A 36 -8.52 0.48 -12.17
N ILE A 37 -7.67 1.04 -11.32
CA ILE A 37 -7.02 0.34 -10.20
C ILE A 37 -7.24 1.13 -8.91
N PHE A 38 -7.63 0.43 -7.85
CA PHE A 38 -7.69 0.98 -6.49
C PHE A 38 -6.63 0.26 -5.63
N VAL A 39 -5.59 0.97 -5.23
CA VAL A 39 -4.50 0.42 -4.41
C VAL A 39 -4.83 0.58 -2.94
N GLN A 40 -5.04 -0.53 -2.24
CA GLN A 40 -5.35 -0.54 -0.81
C GLN A 40 -4.48 -1.58 -0.10
N ILE A 41 -3.21 -1.21 0.15
CA ILE A 41 -2.18 -2.08 0.76
C ILE A 41 -1.72 -1.59 2.14
N GLY A 42 -2.46 -0.66 2.73
CA GLY A 42 -2.14 -0.04 4.00
C GLY A 42 -1.63 1.40 3.84
N LEU A 43 -1.35 2.03 4.98
CA LEU A 43 -0.90 3.41 5.09
C LEU A 43 0.36 3.46 5.95
N VAL A 44 1.23 4.41 5.65
CA VAL A 44 2.40 4.75 6.48
C VAL A 44 2.18 6.14 7.06
N PRO A 45 2.18 6.31 8.40
CA PRO A 45 2.07 7.63 9.01
C PRO A 45 3.26 8.54 8.63
N ASN A 46 3.00 9.82 8.35
CA ASN A 46 4.03 10.81 8.01
C ASN A 46 4.73 11.39 9.26
N THR A 47 5.22 10.50 10.12
CA THR A 47 5.70 10.80 11.49
C THR A 47 7.17 10.44 11.70
N ALA A 48 7.89 10.04 10.66
CA ALA A 48 9.30 9.65 10.78
C ALA A 48 10.18 10.76 11.39
N TRP A 49 9.81 12.03 11.20
CA TRP A 49 10.50 13.20 11.74
C TRP A 49 10.20 13.47 13.23
N LEU A 50 9.25 12.74 13.84
CA LEU A 50 8.79 12.92 15.23
C LEU A 50 9.38 11.93 16.24
N GLN A 51 10.21 10.98 15.81
CA GLN A 51 10.64 9.82 16.60
C GLN A 51 11.21 10.16 17.99
N ASP A 52 11.88 11.31 18.12
CA ASP A 52 12.47 11.79 19.38
C ASP A 52 11.70 12.97 20.02
N ALA A 53 10.61 13.41 19.39
CA ALA A 53 9.84 14.58 19.82
C ALA A 53 8.58 14.21 20.62
N VAL A 54 7.92 13.10 20.26
CA VAL A 54 6.70 12.60 20.91
C VAL A 54 6.67 11.08 20.90
N GLU A 55 5.87 10.48 21.78
CA GLU A 55 5.66 9.03 21.79
C GLU A 55 4.93 8.55 20.51
N LEU A 56 5.54 7.57 19.82
CA LEU A 56 4.96 6.88 18.66
C LEU A 56 4.73 5.40 18.98
N ASN A 57 3.64 4.83 18.48
CA ASN A 57 3.38 3.39 18.62
C ASN A 57 4.21 2.55 17.62
N GLY A 58 4.12 1.22 17.71
CA GLY A 58 4.87 0.30 16.83
C GLY A 58 4.55 0.41 15.33
N ARG A 59 3.52 1.15 14.93
CA ARG A 59 3.15 1.46 13.54
C ARG A 59 3.54 2.88 13.13
N GLY A 60 4.17 3.65 14.02
CA GLY A 60 4.55 5.05 13.81
C GLY A 60 3.41 6.05 14.00
N GLU A 61 2.27 5.66 14.57
CA GLU A 61 1.18 6.60 14.83
C GLU A 61 1.48 7.38 16.13
N VAL A 62 1.07 8.66 16.18
CA VAL A 62 1.24 9.48 17.39
C VAL A 62 0.30 8.99 18.48
N VAL A 63 0.84 8.72 19.67
CA VAL A 63 0.05 8.37 20.84
C VAL A 63 -0.60 9.63 21.42
N ILE A 64 -1.90 9.57 21.72
CA ILE A 64 -2.67 10.69 22.25
C ILE A 64 -3.53 10.26 23.45
N ASP A 65 -3.86 11.22 24.31
CA ASP A 65 -4.87 11.06 25.35
C ASP A 65 -6.30 11.36 24.85
N ARG A 66 -7.28 11.44 25.78
CA ARG A 66 -8.70 11.68 25.46
C ARG A 66 -8.98 13.11 24.97
N ASP A 67 -8.06 14.04 25.21
CA ASP A 67 -8.15 15.45 24.82
C ASP A 67 -7.35 15.74 23.54
N ASN A 68 -6.76 14.70 22.92
CA ASN A 68 -5.86 14.75 21.76
C ASN A 68 -4.49 15.39 22.04
N ALA A 69 -4.03 15.39 23.30
CA ALA A 69 -2.70 15.87 23.65
C ALA A 69 -1.63 14.77 23.49
N THR A 70 -0.39 15.19 23.20
CA THR A 70 0.81 14.34 23.16
C THR A 70 1.70 14.57 24.39
N SER A 71 2.74 13.74 24.56
CA SER A 71 3.76 13.84 25.63
C SER A 71 4.51 15.16 25.65
#